data_AF-A0A7S4VFR8-F1
#
_entry.id   AF-A0A7S4VFR8-F1
#
_cell.length_a   1.000
_cell.length_b   1.000
_cell.length_c   1.000
_cell.angle_alpha   90.00
_cell.angle_beta   90.00
_cell.angle_gamma   90.00
#
_symmetry.space_group_name_H-M   'P 1'
#
loop_
_entity.id
_entity.type
_entity.pdbx_description
1 polymer ?
#
loop_
_entity_poly.entity_id
_entity_poly.type
_entity_poly.pdbx_seq_one_letter_code
_entity_poly.pdbx_strand_id
1 'polypeptide(L)'
;SLGEWVITQRKSYKKNTLSSDRIQQLNSIGFVWDPLEHAWNENFDQLCAFKAQHGHCNVSRNDEGNKSLGLWVRTQRTAYKKNTLSSDRIQQLNSMGIFWDPCDHSWNENFDQLCVFKAQHGHCNVSRNDEGNKS
;
A
#
# COMPACT_ATOMS: atom_id res chain seq x y z
N SER A 1 -3.00 24.51 -23.79
CA SER A 1 -3.48 24.76 -22.40
C SER A 1 -2.32 24.67 -21.41
N LEU A 2 -2.50 25.08 -20.14
CA LEU A 2 -1.46 24.91 -19.10
C LEU A 2 -1.04 23.44 -18.93
N GLY A 3 -1.99 22.50 -19.03
CA GLY A 3 -1.69 21.07 -18.95
C GLY A 3 -0.74 20.58 -20.04
N GLU A 4 -0.92 21.01 -21.28
CA GLU A 4 0.00 20.70 -22.40
C GLU A 4 1.40 21.28 -22.17
N TRP A 5 1.47 22.48 -21.60
CA TRP A 5 2.75 23.11 -21.26
C TRP A 5 3.49 22.32 -20.18
N VAL A 6 2.79 21.86 -19.12
CA VAL A 6 3.35 20.99 -18.07
C VAL A 6 3.87 19.67 -18.65
N ILE A 7 3.09 19.03 -19.53
CA ILE A 7 3.50 17.81 -20.23
C ILE A 7 4.78 18.07 -21.06
N THR A 8 4.86 19.23 -21.71
CA THR A 8 6.03 19.62 -22.49
C THR A 8 7.27 19.78 -21.61
N GLN A 9 7.15 20.41 -20.43
CA GLN A 9 8.29 20.53 -19.50
C GLN A 9 8.81 19.16 -19.07
N ARG A 10 7.92 18.23 -18.69
CA ARG A 10 8.31 16.85 -18.33
C ARG A 10 9.01 16.11 -19.47
N LYS A 11 8.50 16.26 -20.71
CA LYS A 11 9.13 15.68 -21.91
C LYS A 11 10.53 16.24 -22.15
N SER A 12 10.70 17.56 -22.06
CA SER A 12 12.01 18.21 -22.26
C SER A 12 13.01 17.84 -21.17
N TYR A 13 12.57 17.74 -19.92
CA TYR A 13 13.39 17.28 -18.80
C TYR A 13 13.88 15.84 -19.03
N LYS A 14 12.99 14.91 -19.39
CA LYS A 14 13.36 13.51 -19.68
C LYS A 14 14.32 13.37 -20.87
N LYS A 15 14.28 14.32 -21.81
CA LYS A 15 15.19 14.37 -22.96
C LYS A 15 16.51 15.12 -22.68
N ASN A 16 16.71 15.63 -21.46
CA ASN A 16 17.84 16.47 -21.08
C ASN A 16 17.99 17.72 -21.98
N THR A 17 16.89 18.22 -22.55
CA THR A 17 16.88 19.43 -23.41
C THR A 17 16.42 20.68 -22.68
N LEU A 18 16.04 20.56 -21.41
CA LEU A 18 15.61 21.68 -20.58
C LEU A 18 16.83 22.31 -19.89
N SER A 19 16.97 23.63 -19.99
CA SER A 19 18.07 24.38 -19.35
C SER A 19 18.05 24.24 -17.82
N SER A 20 19.23 24.29 -17.20
CA SER A 20 19.40 24.29 -15.73
C SER A 20 18.52 25.33 -15.03
N ASP A 21 18.44 26.54 -15.55
CA ASP A 21 17.72 27.64 -14.90
C ASP A 21 16.21 27.38 -14.82
N ARG A 22 15.64 26.81 -15.90
CA ARG A 22 14.24 26.38 -15.92
C ARG A 22 13.98 25.22 -14.97
N ILE A 23 14.92 24.27 -14.88
CA ILE A 23 14.82 23.17 -13.91
C ILE A 23 14.80 23.74 -12.49
N GLN A 24 15.70 24.67 -12.17
CA GLN A 24 15.75 25.33 -10.86
C GLN A 24 14.46 26.10 -10.55
N GLN A 25 13.93 26.87 -11.50
CA GLN A 25 12.65 27.59 -11.33
C GLN A 25 11.47 26.67 -11.08
N LEU A 26 11.41 25.53 -11.77
CA LEU A 26 10.34 24.54 -11.57
C LEU A 26 10.52 23.82 -10.22
N ASN A 27 11.75 23.48 -9.85
CA ASN A 27 12.05 22.87 -8.56
C ASN A 27 11.71 23.79 -7.38
N SER A 28 11.96 25.11 -7.49
CA SER A 28 11.72 26.06 -6.40
C SER A 28 10.24 26.20 -6.02
N ILE A 29 9.33 25.82 -6.92
CA ILE A 29 7.88 25.80 -6.67
C ILE A 29 7.35 24.37 -6.43
N GLY A 30 8.23 23.38 -6.26
CA GLY A 30 7.83 21.99 -5.99
C GLY A 30 7.25 21.26 -7.20
N PHE A 31 7.68 21.60 -8.42
CA PHE A 31 7.17 20.95 -9.64
C PHE A 31 7.45 19.44 -9.65
N VAL A 32 6.39 18.64 -9.76
CA VAL A 32 6.48 17.18 -9.83
C VAL A 32 6.80 16.73 -11.26
N TRP A 33 8.01 16.22 -11.44
CA TRP A 33 8.52 15.69 -12.71
C TRP A 33 7.91 14.33 -13.09
N ASP A 34 7.70 13.46 -12.11
CA ASP A 34 7.05 12.15 -12.28
C ASP A 34 5.84 12.03 -11.34
N PRO A 35 4.63 12.34 -11.83
CA PRO A 35 3.41 12.25 -11.03
C PRO A 35 3.06 10.83 -10.59
N LEU A 36 3.43 9.82 -11.38
CA LEU A 36 3.09 8.43 -11.05
C LEU A 36 3.97 7.95 -9.91
N GLU A 37 5.26 8.30 -9.94
CA GLU A 37 6.17 7.98 -8.85
C GLU A 37 5.88 8.81 -7.60
N HIS A 38 5.49 10.08 -7.76
CA HIS A 38 5.05 10.90 -6.64
C HIS A 38 3.81 10.31 -5.94
N ALA A 39 2.77 9.95 -6.71
CA ALA A 39 1.57 9.32 -6.17
C ALA A 39 1.87 7.95 -5.55
N TRP A 40 2.84 7.19 -6.09
CA TRP A 40 3.32 5.96 -5.46
C TRP A 40 3.88 6.23 -4.07
N ASN A 41 4.82 7.19 -3.95
CA ASN A 41 5.46 7.54 -2.70
C ASN A 41 4.45 8.05 -1.66
N GLU A 42 3.51 8.92 -2.04
CA GLU A 42 2.48 9.41 -1.11
C GLU A 42 1.62 8.28 -0.53
N ASN A 43 1.20 7.32 -1.36
CA ASN A 43 0.42 6.18 -0.88
C ASN A 43 1.27 5.22 -0.05
N PHE A 44 2.55 5.03 -0.40
CA PHE A 44 3.46 4.22 0.37
C PHE A 44 3.70 4.82 1.77
N ASP A 45 3.89 6.14 1.86
CA ASP A 45 4.03 6.85 3.13
C ASP A 45 2.75 6.74 3.98
N GLN A 46 1.57 6.84 3.35
CA GLN A 46 0.30 6.58 4.03
C GLN A 46 0.20 5.14 4.56
N LEU A 47 0.68 4.15 3.80
CA LEU A 47 0.75 2.77 4.28
C LEU A 47 1.71 2.61 5.46
N CYS A 48 2.85 3.31 5.43
CA CYS A 48 3.79 3.36 6.55
C CYS A 48 3.13 3.92 7.82
N ALA A 49 2.45 5.05 7.70
CA ALA A 49 1.71 5.66 8.80
C ALA A 49 0.61 4.71 9.34
N PHE A 50 -0.16 4.09 8.44
CA PHE A 50 -1.18 3.11 8.80
C PHE A 50 -0.58 1.93 9.58
N LYS A 51 0.53 1.35 9.09
CA LYS A 51 1.21 0.25 9.80
C LYS A 51 1.69 0.67 11.18
N ALA A 52 2.25 1.88 11.31
CA ALA A 52 2.71 2.39 12.60
C ALA A 52 1.56 2.52 13.61
N GLN A 53 0.36 2.88 13.14
CA GLN A 53 -0.83 3.05 13.99
C GLN A 53 -1.54 1.72 14.32
N HIS A 54 -1.63 0.80 13.35
CA HIS A 54 -2.45 -0.41 13.47
C HIS A 54 -1.65 -1.71 13.65
N GLY A 55 -0.33 -1.67 13.45
CA GLY A 55 0.56 -2.83 13.53
C GLY A 55 0.56 -3.73 12.29
N HIS A 56 -0.33 -3.51 11.34
CA HIS A 56 -0.46 -4.31 10.11
C HIS A 56 -0.67 -3.45 8.85
N CYS A 57 -0.46 -4.03 7.67
CA CYS A 57 -0.71 -3.39 6.37
C CYS A 57 -2.04 -3.82 5.72
N ASN A 58 -2.90 -4.54 6.44
CA ASN A 58 -4.20 -4.94 5.92
C ASN A 58 -5.24 -3.80 6.02
N VAL A 59 -5.20 -2.89 5.04
CA VAL A 59 -6.14 -1.76 4.96
C VAL A 59 -7.41 -2.19 4.25
N SER A 60 -8.57 -2.09 4.91
CA SER A 60 -9.86 -2.38 4.29
C SER A 60 -10.33 -1.20 3.46
N ARG A 61 -10.97 -1.48 2.30
CA ARG A 61 -11.62 -0.43 1.50
C ARG A 61 -12.79 0.25 2.21
N ASN A 62 -13.29 -0.37 3.28
CA ASN A 62 -14.42 0.12 4.06
C ASN A 62 -13.98 0.94 5.28
N ASP A 63 -12.68 1.01 5.58
CA ASP A 63 -12.17 1.77 6.71
C ASP A 63 -12.43 3.26 6.48
N GLU A 64 -13.26 3.85 7.35
CA GLU A 64 -13.56 5.28 7.31
C GLU A 64 -12.26 6.07 7.54
N GLY A 65 -11.95 7.01 6.63
CA GLY A 65 -10.68 7.73 6.60
C GLY A 65 -9.58 7.09 5.75
N ASN A 66 -9.63 5.78 5.47
CA ASN A 66 -8.57 5.05 4.74
C ASN A 66 -9.02 4.40 3.43
N LYS A 67 -10.22 4.74 2.93
CA LYS A 67 -10.80 4.12 1.72
C LYS A 67 -9.89 4.20 0.49
N SER A 68 -9.23 5.33 0.27
CA SER A 68 -8.28 5.54 -0.84
C SER A 68 -7.08 4.60 -0.72
N LEU A 69 -6.48 4.53 0.47
CA LEU A 69 -5.34 3.67 0.76
C LEU A 69 -5.72 2.18 0.62
N GLY A 70 -6.88 1.77 1.12
CA GLY A 70 -7.38 0.39 0.96
C GLY A 70 -7.59 0.00 -0.52
N LEU A 71 -8.09 0.92 -1.35
CA LEU A 71 -8.19 0.71 -2.80
C LEU A 71 -6.81 0.63 -3.46
N TRP A 72 -5.86 1.46 -3.04
CA TRP A 72 -4.49 1.43 -3.54
C TRP A 72 -3.79 0.11 -3.20
N VAL A 73 -3.87 -0.35 -1.94
CA VAL A 73 -3.33 -1.65 -1.49
C VAL A 73 -3.91 -2.80 -2.32
N ARG A 74 -5.24 -2.82 -2.54
CA ARG A 74 -5.89 -3.81 -3.39
C ARG A 74 -5.39 -3.79 -4.83
N THR A 75 -5.13 -2.60 -5.37
CA THR A 75 -4.57 -2.42 -6.71
C THR A 75 -3.18 -3.05 -6.80
N GLN A 76 -2.34 -2.87 -5.77
CA GLN A 76 -0.99 -3.48 -5.74
C GLN A 76 -1.04 -5.00 -5.67
N ARG A 77 -1.93 -5.56 -4.83
CA ARG A 77 -2.18 -7.02 -4.79
C ARG A 77 -2.62 -7.57 -6.15
N THR A 78 -3.49 -6.84 -6.85
CA THR A 78 -3.93 -7.22 -8.21
C THR A 78 -2.78 -7.16 -9.22
N ALA A 79 -1.96 -6.12 -9.17
CA ALA A 79 -0.80 -5.97 -10.05
C ALA A 79 0.25 -7.04 -9.81
N TYR A 80 0.50 -7.42 -8.55
CA TYR A 80 1.37 -8.52 -8.17
C TYR A 80 0.88 -9.85 -8.75
N LYS A 81 -0.40 -10.19 -8.56
CA LYS A 81 -1.00 -11.41 -9.12
C LYS A 81 -0.93 -11.48 -10.65
N LYS A 82 -0.95 -10.32 -11.31
CA LYS A 82 -0.80 -10.20 -12.77
C LYS A 82 0.65 -10.14 -13.24
N ASN A 83 1.63 -10.18 -12.34
CA ASN A 83 3.05 -9.98 -12.64
C ASN A 83 3.37 -8.66 -13.36
N THR A 84 2.57 -7.61 -13.11
CA THR A 84 2.77 -6.27 -13.71
C THR A 84 3.37 -5.27 -12.73
N LEU A 85 3.56 -5.65 -11.47
CA LEU A 85 4.21 -4.81 -10.46
C LEU A 85 5.73 -4.97 -10.58
N SER A 86 6.46 -3.86 -10.53
CA SER A 86 7.93 -3.90 -10.62
C SER A 86 8.56 -4.57 -9.40
N SER A 87 9.75 -5.16 -9.59
CA SER A 87 10.53 -5.80 -8.52
C SER A 87 10.75 -4.87 -7.32
N ASP A 88 11.06 -3.60 -7.58
CA ASP A 88 11.39 -2.64 -6.53
C ASP A 88 10.17 -2.34 -5.66
N ARG A 89 9.00 -2.20 -6.29
CA ARG A 89 7.72 -2.00 -5.59
C ARG A 89 7.31 -3.23 -4.80
N ILE A 90 7.58 -4.43 -5.31
CA ILE A 90 7.40 -5.68 -4.58
C ILE A 90 8.31 -5.71 -3.35
N GLN A 91 9.58 -5.35 -3.48
CA GLN A 91 10.53 -5.31 -2.37
C GLN A 91 10.11 -4.30 -1.30
N GLN A 92 9.69 -3.10 -1.69
CA GLN A 92 9.17 -2.08 -0.78
C GLN A 92 7.93 -2.56 -0.01
N LEU A 93 6.98 -3.21 -0.68
CA LEU A 93 5.78 -3.72 0.00
C LEU A 93 6.07 -4.95 0.85
N ASN A 94 7.02 -5.79 0.45
CA ASN A 94 7.47 -6.94 1.25
C ASN A 94 8.17 -6.49 2.54
N SER A 95 9.00 -5.44 2.51
CA SER A 95 9.62 -4.91 3.74
C SER A 95 8.59 -4.35 4.72
N MET A 96 7.43 -3.93 4.22
CA MET A 96 6.29 -3.54 5.03
C MET A 96 5.50 -4.74 5.59
N GLY A 97 5.78 -5.97 5.16
CA GLY A 97 5.05 -7.16 5.59
C GLY A 97 3.64 -7.21 5.00
N ILE A 98 3.47 -6.74 3.75
CA ILE A 98 2.18 -6.89 3.07
C ILE A 98 1.88 -8.37 2.86
N PHE A 99 0.65 -8.78 3.15
CA PHE A 99 0.13 -10.06 2.69
C PHE A 99 -0.47 -9.88 1.30
N TRP A 100 0.07 -10.63 0.33
CA TRP A 100 -0.40 -10.64 -1.06
C TRP A 100 -1.76 -11.32 -1.19
N ASP A 101 -2.02 -12.34 -0.37
CA ASP A 101 -3.32 -12.97 -0.18
C ASP A 101 -3.80 -12.77 1.28
N PRO A 102 -4.69 -11.79 1.53
CA PRO A 102 -5.21 -11.53 2.86
C PRO A 102 -6.19 -12.61 3.34
N CYS A 103 -6.88 -13.28 2.42
CA CYS A 103 -7.82 -14.33 2.79
C CYS A 103 -7.06 -15.52 3.36
N ASP A 104 -5.95 -15.90 2.71
CA ASP A 104 -5.06 -16.94 3.23
C ASP A 104 -4.43 -16.54 4.56
N HIS A 105 -4.03 -15.28 4.71
CA HIS A 105 -3.48 -14.81 5.97
C HIS A 105 -4.50 -14.85 7.12
N SER A 106 -5.69 -14.28 6.93
CA SER A 106 -6.76 -14.33 7.94
C SER A 106 -7.20 -15.77 8.23
N TRP A 107 -7.16 -16.67 7.25
CA TRP A 107 -7.42 -18.09 7.49
C TRP A 107 -6.35 -18.70 8.41
N ASN A 108 -5.07 -18.46 8.12
CA ASN A 108 -3.96 -18.97 8.92
C ASN A 108 -3.99 -18.43 10.35
N GLU A 109 -4.25 -17.13 10.54
CA GLU A 109 -4.39 -16.54 11.87
C GLU A 109 -5.53 -17.17 12.68
N ASN A 110 -6.71 -17.31 12.06
CA ASN A 110 -7.86 -17.95 12.71
C ASN A 110 -7.58 -19.43 13.02
N PHE A 111 -6.85 -20.12 12.14
CA PHE A 111 -6.46 -21.51 12.34
C PHE A 111 -5.47 -21.66 13.51
N ASP A 112 -4.46 -20.78 13.59
CA ASP A 112 -3.50 -20.75 14.69
C ASP A 112 -4.19 -20.45 16.03
N GLN A 113 -5.13 -19.50 16.04
CA GLN A 113 -5.96 -19.22 17.21
C GLN A 113 -6.79 -20.44 17.64
N LEU A 114 -7.38 -21.17 16.68
CA LEU A 114 -8.13 -22.39 16.96
C LEU A 114 -7.24 -23.50 17.52
N CYS A 115 -6.00 -23.61 17.05
CA CYS A 115 -5.00 -24.52 17.60
C CYS A 115 -4.68 -24.21 19.08
N VAL A 116 -4.49 -22.94 19.42
CA VAL A 116 -4.28 -22.48 20.80
C VAL A 116 -5.50 -22.81 21.67
N PHE A 117 -6.70 -22.51 21.19
CA PHE A 117 -7.95 -22.82 21.90
C PHE A 117 -8.08 -24.33 22.17
N LYS A 118 -7.85 -25.17 21.14
CA LYS A 118 -7.90 -26.62 21.29
C LYS A 118 -6.89 -27.12 22.31
N ALA A 119 -5.68 -26.57 22.34
CA ALA A 119 -4.66 -26.94 23.32
C ALA A 119 -5.08 -26.59 24.76
N GLN A 120 -5.81 -25.49 24.95
CA GLN A 120 -6.28 -25.04 26.26
C GLN A 120 -7.54 -25.79 26.74
N HIS A 121 -8.49 -26.08 25.84
CA HIS A 121 -9.83 -26.57 26.18
C HIS A 121 -10.08 -28.03 25.77
N GLY A 122 -9.17 -28.65 25.02
CA GLY A 122 -9.29 -30.04 24.56
C GLY A 122 -10.28 -30.28 23.41
N HIS A 123 -10.98 -29.24 22.94
CA HIS A 123 -11.93 -29.31 21.83
C HIS A 123 -11.87 -28.04 20.95
N CYS A 124 -12.45 -28.13 19.75
CA CYS A 124 -12.52 -27.00 18.79
C CYS A 124 -13.88 -26.28 18.80
N ASN A 125 -14.79 -26.64 19.70
CA ASN A 125 -16.13 -26.05 19.76
C ASN A 125 -16.06 -24.67 20.45
N VAL A 126 -15.77 -23.63 19.67
CA VAL A 126 -15.68 -22.23 20.13
C VAL A 126 -17.06 -21.57 20.04
N SER A 127 -17.57 -21.09 21.15
CA SER A 127 -18.82 -20.32 21.20
C SER A 127 -18.57 -18.85 20.83
N ARG A 128 -19.58 -18.17 20.25
CA ARG A 128 -19.47 -16.74 19.89
C ARG A 128 -19.15 -15.83 21.08
N ASN A 129 -19.41 -16.28 22.31
CA ASN A 129 -19.23 -15.53 23.54
C ASN A 129 -17.95 -15.93 24.32
N ASP A 130 -17.12 -16.83 23.79
CA ASP A 130 -15.90 -17.26 24.47
C ASP A 130 -14.84 -16.15 24.41
N GLU A 131 -14.13 -15.93 25.51
CA GLU A 131 -13.09 -14.90 25.65
C GLU A 131 -11.92 -15.18 24.70
N GLY A 132 -11.96 -14.55 23.53
CA GLY A 132 -10.97 -14.70 22.45
C GLY A 132 -11.43 -14.10 21.13
N ASN A 133 -12.75 -13.98 20.96
CA ASN A 133 -13.36 -13.37 19.78
C ASN A 133 -13.49 -11.85 19.92
N LYS A 134 -12.35 -11.13 19.97
CA LYS A 134 -12.37 -9.66 19.86
C LYS A 134 -12.30 -9.28 18.39
N SER A 135 -13.42 -8.78 17.88
CA SER A 135 -13.56 -8.11 16.58
C SER A 135 -12.67 -6.88 16.46
#